data_AF-Q54342-F1
#
_entry.id   AF-Q54342-F1
#
_cell.length_a   1.000
_cell.length_b   1.000
_cell.length_c   1.000
_cell.angle_alpha   90.00
_cell.angle_beta   90.00
_cell.angle_gamma   90.00
#
_symmetry.space_group_name_H-M   'P 1'
#
loop_
_entity.id
_entity.type
_entity.pdbx_description
1 polymer ?
#
loop_
_entity_poly.entity_id
_entity_poly.type
_entity_poly.pdbx_seq_one_letter_code
_entity_poly.pdbx_strand_id
1 'polypeptide(L)'
;MPHSPVSPAESPAPQPGRPRPVVSRRRLLEGGAAVLGALALSASPLTAQAAVRRAAADEPPEWNDFGVFRLGTQPPHATLTPYADVEQALAGDRARSPYRLSLDGTWKFAYADRPEDRDADFHRTDVDDGAWGTIPVPSVWQL
;
A
#
# COMPACT_ATOMS: atom_id res chain seq x y z
N MET A 1 -31.85 -24.34 -27.02
CA MET A 1 -32.01 -22.88 -26.90
C MET A 1 -30.66 -22.24 -27.22
N PRO A 2 -30.42 -21.68 -28.41
CA PRO A 2 -29.20 -20.91 -28.65
C PRO A 2 -29.43 -19.45 -28.19
N HIS A 3 -28.53 -18.93 -27.37
CA HIS A 3 -28.53 -17.53 -26.95
C HIS A 3 -27.78 -16.68 -27.99
N SER A 4 -28.38 -15.57 -28.42
CA SER A 4 -27.74 -14.56 -29.28
C SER A 4 -26.75 -13.71 -28.47
N PRO A 5 -25.57 -13.36 -29.00
CA PRO A 5 -24.66 -12.44 -28.34
C PRO A 5 -25.11 -10.97 -28.49
N VAL A 6 -25.09 -10.23 -27.39
CA VAL A 6 -25.29 -8.77 -27.34
C VAL A 6 -23.92 -8.08 -27.45
N SER A 7 -23.78 -7.14 -28.39
CA SER A 7 -22.61 -6.27 -28.51
C SER A 7 -22.50 -5.30 -27.33
N PRO A 8 -21.31 -5.04 -26.75
CA PRO A 8 -21.16 -4.07 -25.68
C PRO A 8 -21.25 -2.64 -26.22
N ALA A 9 -21.99 -1.80 -25.48
CA ALA A 9 -22.12 -0.37 -25.72
C ALA A 9 -20.81 0.40 -25.42
N GLU A 10 -20.70 1.54 -26.10
CA GLU A 10 -19.63 2.53 -26.12
C GLU A 10 -19.14 2.97 -24.71
N SER A 11 -17.82 3.08 -24.53
CA SER A 11 -17.20 3.53 -23.27
C SER A 11 -17.31 5.06 -23.11
N PRO A 12 -17.65 5.60 -21.92
CA PRO A 12 -17.68 7.03 -21.70
C PRO A 12 -16.26 7.64 -21.53
N ALA A 13 -16.14 8.91 -21.92
CA ALA A 13 -14.91 9.69 -22.04
C ALA A 13 -14.14 9.94 -20.72
N PRO A 14 -12.81 10.17 -20.77
CA PRO A 14 -11.98 10.35 -19.58
C PRO A 14 -12.15 11.73 -18.93
N GLN A 15 -12.33 11.76 -17.61
CA GLN A 15 -12.37 12.98 -16.79
C GLN A 15 -10.95 13.52 -16.51
N PRO A 16 -10.74 14.86 -16.47
CA PRO A 16 -9.43 15.46 -16.29
C PRO A 16 -8.90 15.34 -14.84
N GLY A 17 -7.64 14.88 -14.71
CA GLY A 17 -6.97 14.65 -13.42
C GLY A 17 -6.58 15.92 -12.67
N ARG A 18 -6.75 15.90 -11.33
CA ARG A 18 -6.30 16.97 -10.43
C ARG A 18 -4.79 16.87 -10.13
N PRO A 19 -4.09 18.00 -9.94
CA PRO A 19 -2.64 18.03 -9.75
C PRO A 19 -2.21 17.51 -8.37
N ARG A 20 -1.09 16.77 -8.34
CA ARG A 20 -0.47 16.21 -7.14
C ARG A 20 0.52 17.21 -6.51
N PRO A 21 0.51 17.42 -5.18
CA PRO A 21 1.51 18.26 -4.54
C PRO A 21 2.86 17.53 -4.44
N VAL A 22 3.94 18.24 -4.80
CA VAL A 22 5.33 17.79 -4.66
C VAL A 22 5.81 18.12 -3.24
N VAL A 23 6.14 17.11 -2.44
CA VAL A 23 6.69 17.32 -1.09
C VAL A 23 8.21 17.41 -1.16
N SER A 24 8.74 18.59 -0.85
CA SER A 24 10.17 18.86 -0.72
C SER A 24 10.70 18.28 0.59
N ARG A 25 11.66 17.35 0.50
CA ARG A 25 12.38 16.80 1.65
C ARG A 25 13.62 17.65 1.91
N ARG A 26 13.58 18.55 2.89
CA ARG A 26 14.81 19.11 3.47
C ARG A 26 15.10 18.43 4.81
N ARG A 27 16.27 17.77 4.83
CA ARG A 27 17.05 17.33 6.01
C ARG A 27 17.34 18.58 6.89
N LEU A 28 17.69 18.50 8.17
CA LEU A 28 18.88 17.85 8.74
C LEU A 28 18.87 18.01 10.28
N LEU A 29 19.73 17.22 10.93
CA LEU A 29 19.97 17.07 12.36
C LEU A 29 20.60 18.29 13.08
N GLU A 30 20.57 18.17 14.41
CA GLU A 30 21.56 18.58 15.43
C GLU A 30 21.22 19.77 16.34
N GLY A 31 21.45 19.56 17.65
CA GLY A 31 21.59 20.64 18.62
C GLY A 31 21.42 20.25 20.10
N GLY A 32 22.51 19.82 20.73
CA GLY A 32 22.98 20.38 22.02
C GLY A 32 22.32 19.95 23.34
N ALA A 33 23.15 19.47 24.28
CA ALA A 33 22.80 19.08 25.64
C ALA A 33 22.90 20.22 26.69
N ALA A 34 22.15 20.02 27.78
CA ALA A 34 22.40 20.35 29.20
C ALA A 34 22.30 21.81 29.72
N VAL A 35 21.38 22.05 30.67
CA VAL A 35 21.58 22.86 31.90
C VAL A 35 20.70 22.32 33.06
N LEU A 36 21.30 22.27 34.26
CA LEU A 36 20.76 21.90 35.58
C LEU A 36 19.79 22.95 36.16
N GLY A 37 18.80 22.52 36.96
CA GLY A 37 18.32 23.32 38.10
C GLY A 37 16.82 23.34 38.40
N ALA A 38 16.51 23.11 39.69
CA ALA A 38 15.32 23.49 40.45
C ALA A 38 14.04 22.61 40.38
N LEU A 39 13.82 21.89 41.48
CA LEU A 39 12.53 21.36 41.93
C LEU A 39 11.55 22.51 42.18
N ALA A 40 10.52 22.61 41.34
CA ALA A 40 9.30 23.36 41.62
C ALA A 40 8.10 22.45 41.36
N LEU A 41 7.39 22.07 42.43
CA LEU A 41 6.07 21.47 42.36
C LEU A 41 5.09 22.51 41.82
N SER A 42 4.59 22.34 40.59
CA SER A 42 3.21 22.69 40.24
C SER A 42 2.89 22.42 38.77
N ALA A 43 1.87 21.58 38.60
CA ALA A 43 0.99 21.45 37.43
C ALA A 43 1.65 21.01 36.11
N SER A 44 1.59 19.70 35.85
CA SER A 44 1.69 19.16 34.50
C SER A 44 0.67 19.86 33.59
N PRO A 45 1.07 20.57 32.51
CA PRO A 45 0.13 20.87 31.47
C PRO A 45 -0.22 19.53 30.82
N LEU A 46 -1.44 19.06 31.08
CA LEU A 46 -2.08 18.02 30.30
C LEU A 46 -2.03 18.49 28.85
N THR A 47 -1.06 18.00 28.08
CA THR A 47 -1.08 18.11 26.63
C THR A 47 -2.35 17.40 26.19
N ALA A 48 -3.39 18.19 25.96
CA ALA A 48 -4.59 17.75 25.30
C ALA A 48 -4.15 17.30 23.91
N GLN A 49 -3.93 15.99 23.76
CA GLN A 49 -3.81 15.37 22.46
C GLN A 49 -5.17 15.60 21.79
N ALA A 50 -5.26 16.64 20.96
CA ALA A 50 -6.37 16.79 20.06
C ALA A 50 -6.29 15.59 19.11
N ALA A 51 -7.01 14.52 19.45
CA ALA A 51 -7.30 13.46 18.52
C ALA A 51 -8.02 14.13 17.36
N VAL A 52 -7.31 14.34 16.26
CA VAL A 52 -7.93 14.62 14.98
C VAL A 52 -8.80 13.39 14.73
N ARG A 53 -10.09 13.49 15.08
CA ARG A 53 -11.09 12.62 14.47
C ARG A 53 -11.02 12.93 13.00
N ARG A 54 -10.28 12.11 12.26
CA ARG A 54 -10.47 12.00 10.83
C ARG A 54 -11.93 11.58 10.71
N ALA A 55 -12.79 12.49 10.26
CA ALA A 55 -14.07 12.10 9.71
C ALA A 55 -13.70 11.12 8.58
N ALA A 56 -13.87 9.83 8.83
CA ALA A 56 -13.95 8.88 7.74
C ALA A 56 -15.15 9.36 6.92
N ALA A 57 -14.91 9.69 5.66
CA ALA A 57 -15.98 10.06 4.76
C ALA A 57 -17.04 8.96 4.78
N ASP A 58 -18.33 9.33 4.88
CA ASP A 58 -19.51 8.45 4.86
C ASP A 58 -19.70 7.68 3.54
N GLU A 59 -18.66 7.63 2.69
CA GLU A 59 -18.69 6.85 1.46
C GLU A 59 -18.32 5.40 1.78
N PRO A 60 -19.11 4.42 1.30
CA PRO A 60 -18.77 3.01 1.48
C PRO A 60 -17.39 2.73 0.89
N PRO A 61 -16.63 1.79 1.47
CA PRO A 61 -15.30 1.46 0.95
C PRO A 61 -15.41 0.87 -0.46
N GLU A 62 -14.35 1.00 -1.25
CA GLU A 62 -14.33 0.65 -2.67
C GLU A 62 -14.68 -0.81 -2.95
N TRP A 63 -14.43 -1.72 -2.00
CA TRP A 63 -14.78 -3.14 -2.11
C TRP A 63 -16.28 -3.43 -2.00
N ASN A 64 -17.10 -2.45 -1.61
CA ASN A 64 -18.57 -2.50 -1.62
C ASN A 64 -19.20 -1.81 -2.84
N ASP A 65 -18.40 -1.19 -3.72
CA ASP A 65 -18.89 -0.55 -4.95
C ASP A 65 -18.71 -1.46 -6.17
N PHE A 66 -19.82 -1.94 -6.73
CA PHE A 66 -19.83 -2.80 -7.92
C PHE A 66 -19.35 -2.09 -9.21
N GLY A 67 -19.24 -0.76 -9.22
CA GLY A 67 -18.64 -0.02 -10.33
C GLY A 67 -17.10 -0.02 -10.30
N VAL A 68 -16.49 -0.37 -9.16
CA VAL A 68 -15.04 -0.29 -8.95
C VAL A 68 -14.41 -1.69 -9.02
N PHE A 69 -13.86 -2.03 -10.18
CA PHE A 69 -13.15 -3.30 -10.39
C PHE A 69 -11.63 -3.18 -10.30
N ARG A 70 -11.08 -1.96 -10.47
CA ARG A 70 -9.65 -1.69 -10.42
C ARG A 70 -9.36 -0.22 -10.14
N LEU A 71 -8.33 0.05 -9.35
CA LEU A 71 -7.85 1.39 -9.06
C LEU A 71 -6.33 1.43 -9.21
N GLY A 72 -5.80 2.45 -9.89
CA GLY A 72 -4.35 2.66 -10.02
C GLY A 72 -3.57 1.61 -10.82
N THR A 73 -4.24 0.68 -11.49
CA THR A 73 -3.62 -0.39 -12.28
C THR A 73 -3.23 0.05 -13.69
N GLN A 74 -2.21 -0.56 -14.28
CA GLN A 74 -1.88 -0.37 -15.69
C GLN A 74 -2.97 -0.93 -16.64
N PRO A 75 -3.11 -0.39 -17.87
CA PRO A 75 -3.97 -0.95 -18.91
C PRO A 75 -3.60 -2.41 -19.22
N PRO A 76 -4.56 -3.27 -19.60
CA PRO A 76 -4.25 -4.63 -20.02
C PRO A 76 -3.32 -4.64 -21.24
N HIS A 77 -2.29 -5.47 -21.21
CA HIS A 77 -1.33 -5.64 -22.30
C HIS A 77 -0.76 -7.06 -22.32
N ALA A 78 -0.12 -7.46 -23.42
CA ALA A 78 0.63 -8.72 -23.48
C ALA A 78 1.76 -8.73 -22.44
N THR A 79 2.19 -9.91 -21.98
CA THR A 79 3.29 -9.97 -21.00
C THR A 79 4.58 -9.45 -21.64
N LEU A 80 5.18 -8.44 -21.02
CA LEU A 80 6.47 -7.87 -21.43
C LEU A 80 7.52 -8.24 -20.37
N THR A 81 8.63 -8.81 -20.80
CA THR A 81 9.79 -9.07 -19.92
C THR A 81 11.03 -8.48 -20.58
N PRO A 82 11.67 -7.49 -19.96
CA PRO A 82 12.96 -7.01 -20.44
C PRO A 82 14.03 -8.07 -20.19
N TYR A 83 14.97 -8.21 -21.11
CA TYR A 83 16.13 -9.08 -21.02
C TYR A 83 17.39 -8.25 -21.30
N ALA A 84 18.55 -8.68 -20.81
CA ALA A 84 19.79 -7.93 -21.00
C ALA A 84 20.26 -7.94 -22.47
N ASP A 85 20.00 -9.05 -23.17
CA ASP A 85 20.44 -9.29 -24.53
C ASP A 85 19.48 -10.20 -25.31
N VAL A 86 19.78 -10.38 -26.60
CA VAL A 86 18.97 -11.18 -27.53
C VAL A 86 19.02 -12.66 -27.21
N GLU A 87 20.17 -13.20 -26.78
CA GLU A 87 20.30 -14.63 -26.45
C GLU A 87 19.38 -14.98 -25.27
N GLN A 88 19.36 -14.13 -24.27
CA GLN A 88 18.48 -14.26 -23.13
C GLN A 88 17.01 -14.15 -23.52
N ALA A 89 16.66 -13.20 -24.40
CA ALA A 89 15.30 -13.05 -24.90
C ALA A 89 14.82 -14.29 -25.68
N LEU A 90 15.69 -14.88 -26.51
CA LEU A 90 15.39 -16.10 -27.26
C LEU A 90 15.27 -17.33 -26.35
N ALA A 91 16.04 -17.40 -25.27
CA ALA A 91 15.89 -18.47 -24.27
C ALA A 91 14.54 -18.40 -23.52
N GLY A 92 13.92 -17.21 -23.44
CA GLY A 92 12.55 -17.02 -22.94
C GLY A 92 12.36 -17.24 -21.43
N ASP A 93 13.43 -17.51 -20.69
CA ASP A 93 13.38 -17.71 -19.25
C ASP A 93 13.36 -16.37 -18.51
N ARG A 94 12.13 -15.93 -18.20
CA ARG A 94 11.84 -14.68 -17.49
C ARG A 94 12.50 -14.60 -16.11
N ALA A 95 12.73 -15.74 -15.43
CA ALA A 95 13.30 -15.76 -14.09
C ALA A 95 14.78 -15.35 -14.09
N ARG A 96 15.48 -15.53 -15.22
CA ARG A 96 16.88 -15.12 -15.37
C ARG A 96 17.06 -13.66 -15.75
N SER A 97 15.98 -12.91 -16.02
CA SER A 97 16.08 -11.48 -16.33
C SER A 97 16.74 -10.72 -15.18
N PRO A 98 17.84 -9.97 -15.41
CA PRO A 98 18.46 -9.17 -14.35
C PRO A 98 17.59 -7.99 -13.92
N TYR A 99 16.53 -7.70 -14.66
CA TYR A 99 15.55 -6.65 -14.36
C TYR A 99 14.32 -7.21 -13.62
N ARG A 100 14.34 -8.48 -13.24
CA ARG A 100 13.30 -9.12 -12.43
C ARG A 100 13.83 -9.38 -11.03
N LEU A 101 13.03 -9.02 -10.03
CA LEU A 101 13.24 -9.41 -8.64
C LEU A 101 12.02 -10.21 -8.17
N SER A 102 12.22 -11.42 -7.67
CA SER A 102 11.14 -12.16 -7.00
C SER A 102 10.92 -11.61 -5.61
N LEU A 103 9.66 -11.52 -5.19
CA LEU A 103 9.27 -11.20 -3.81
C LEU A 103 8.64 -12.41 -3.11
N ASP A 104 8.71 -13.58 -3.72
CA ASP A 104 8.34 -14.85 -3.08
C ASP A 104 9.28 -15.10 -1.89
N GLY A 105 8.74 -15.64 -0.80
CA GLY A 105 9.52 -15.83 0.43
C GLY A 105 8.66 -15.79 1.68
N THR A 106 9.29 -15.50 2.82
CA THR A 106 8.59 -15.37 4.11
C THR A 106 8.19 -13.93 4.35
N TRP A 107 6.90 -13.71 4.60
CA TRP A 107 6.33 -12.39 4.84
C TRP A 107 5.79 -12.28 6.26
N LYS A 108 5.88 -11.10 6.85
CA LYS A 108 5.17 -10.75 8.08
C LYS A 108 3.67 -10.74 7.82
N PHE A 109 2.91 -11.37 8.70
CA PHE A 109 1.49 -11.62 8.49
C PHE A 109 0.70 -11.51 9.80
N ALA A 110 -0.38 -10.74 9.78
CA ALA A 110 -1.33 -10.57 10.87
C ALA A 110 -2.76 -10.77 10.32
N TYR A 111 -3.52 -11.63 10.99
CA TYR A 111 -4.91 -11.94 10.63
C TYR A 111 -5.88 -11.12 11.48
N ALA A 112 -7.01 -10.73 10.89
CA ALA A 112 -8.13 -10.08 11.57
C ALA A 112 -9.44 -10.69 11.06
N ASP A 113 -10.38 -10.99 11.98
CA ASP A 113 -11.68 -11.58 11.65
C ASP A 113 -12.56 -10.60 10.85
N ARG A 114 -12.48 -9.30 11.17
CA ARG A 114 -13.22 -8.24 10.49
C ARG A 114 -12.27 -7.16 9.99
N PRO A 115 -12.57 -6.49 8.85
CA PRO A 115 -11.73 -5.41 8.33
C PRO A 115 -11.49 -4.25 9.30
N GLU A 116 -12.41 -4.00 10.23
CA GLU A 116 -12.29 -2.98 11.28
C GLU A 116 -11.39 -3.38 12.45
N ASP A 117 -11.10 -4.68 12.62
CA ASP A 117 -10.25 -5.19 13.72
C ASP A 117 -8.76 -5.08 13.39
N ARG A 118 -8.41 -4.78 12.13
CA ARG A 118 -7.02 -4.59 11.70
C ARG A 118 -6.44 -3.29 12.27
N ASP A 119 -5.12 -3.25 12.43
CA ASP A 119 -4.42 -1.98 12.62
C ASP A 119 -4.63 -1.08 11.38
N ALA A 120 -5.19 0.11 11.57
CA ALA A 120 -5.45 1.05 10.47
C ALA A 120 -4.14 1.59 9.85
N ASP A 121 -3.07 1.62 10.62
CA ASP A 121 -1.78 2.23 10.29
C ASP A 121 -0.71 1.17 9.92
N PHE A 122 -1.10 -0.08 9.71
CA PHE A 122 -0.22 -1.22 9.38
C PHE A 122 0.73 -1.00 8.18
N HIS A 123 0.38 -0.07 7.28
CA HIS A 123 1.10 0.23 6.05
C HIS A 123 2.26 1.21 6.26
N ARG A 124 2.37 1.82 7.44
CA ARG A 124 3.46 2.74 7.78
C ARG A 124 4.79 1.99 7.83
N THR A 125 5.85 2.67 7.42
CA THR A 125 7.21 2.09 7.39
C THR A 125 7.88 1.99 8.75
N ASP A 126 7.25 2.54 9.79
CA ASP A 126 7.74 2.60 11.18
C ASP A 126 6.82 1.87 12.16
N VAL A 127 5.90 1.04 11.66
CA VAL A 127 5.10 0.15 12.50
C VAL A 127 5.99 -0.92 13.16
N ASP A 128 5.72 -1.23 14.42
CA ASP A 128 6.36 -2.37 15.10
C ASP A 128 5.58 -3.66 14.76
N ASP A 129 6.14 -4.46 13.85
CA ASP A 129 5.59 -5.75 13.42
C ASP A 129 6.22 -6.95 14.17
N GLY A 130 6.90 -6.69 15.30
CA GLY A 130 7.61 -7.69 16.08
C GLY A 130 6.72 -8.83 16.57
N ALA A 131 5.47 -8.50 16.94
CA ALA A 131 4.48 -9.46 17.41
C ALA A 131 3.77 -10.24 16.28
N TRP A 132 3.97 -9.88 15.01
CA TRP A 132 3.30 -10.53 13.89
C TRP A 132 3.92 -11.89 13.59
N GLY A 133 3.07 -12.82 13.18
CA GLY A 133 3.50 -14.10 12.63
C GLY A 133 4.15 -13.95 11.26
N THR A 134 4.48 -15.08 10.65
CA THR A 134 5.02 -15.14 9.30
C THR A 134 4.29 -16.16 8.44
N ILE A 135 4.20 -15.91 7.14
CA ILE A 135 3.60 -16.82 6.16
C ILE A 135 4.53 -16.97 4.94
N PRO A 136 4.68 -18.18 4.36
CA PRO A 136 5.32 -18.32 3.05
C PRO A 136 4.42 -17.73 1.97
N VAL A 137 4.99 -17.06 0.97
CA VAL A 137 4.28 -16.53 -0.20
C VAL A 137 4.94 -17.09 -1.46
N PRO A 138 4.17 -17.66 -2.40
CA PRO A 138 2.71 -17.80 -2.41
C PRO A 138 2.18 -18.91 -1.48
N SER A 139 1.02 -18.69 -0.84
CA SER A 139 0.31 -19.70 -0.05
C SER A 139 -1.18 -19.36 0.11
N VAL A 140 -1.94 -20.30 0.67
CA VAL A 140 -3.32 -20.08 1.14
C VAL A 140 -3.27 -20.12 2.67
N TRP A 141 -3.67 -19.03 3.32
CA TRP A 141 -3.52 -18.83 4.78
C TRP A 141 -4.26 -19.82 5.70
N GLN A 142 -5.12 -20.68 5.12
CA GLN A 142 -5.99 -21.63 5.82
C GLN A 142 -5.39 -23.04 5.87
N LEU A 143 -4.35 -23.29 5.08
CA LEU A 143 -3.71 -24.59 4.91
C LEU A 143 -2.41 -24.65 5.72
#